data_AF-A0A1V0CMC3-F1
#
_entry.id   AF-A0A1V0CMC3-F1
#
_cell.length_a   1.000
_cell.length_b   1.000
_cell.length_c   1.000
_cell.angle_alpha   90.00
_cell.angle_beta   90.00
_cell.angle_gamma   90.00
#
_symmetry.space_group_name_H-M   'P 1'
#
loop_
_entity.id
_entity.type
_entity.pdbx_description
1 polymer ?
#
loop_
_entity_poly.entity_id
_entity_poly.type
_entity_poly.pdbx_seq_one_letter_code
_entity_poly.pdbx_strand_id
1 'polypeptide(L)'
;YGPMSIENFKKLNEAYQILQTALRQGLPALKENNGTVNVTYTYTCSGKGNNNCDALGDKRNGGTKTETQTIDGKQVNTTISSKVVQPTNGAAYTEITNTLRGVPDSAQALLAQASTLINTINTACPFFHANNSSAPNAPKFSTTVGKICGAFSEEISAIQKMIADAQELVNQTSTINSNEQTTPVGGSNGKPFNPFTDASFAQGMLANASAQAKMLNLADQVGQTLNPDRLTGNFQNFVKNFLATCNNPSTAGTSGTQGSAPGTVTTQTFASGCAYVEQTITNLNNSIAHFGTQEQQIEQAENIADTLVNFKSRYNELGNTYNSITTALSKVPNAQSLQNVVSKKNNPYSPQGIETNYYLNPNSYNQIQTINQELGRNPFRKMGIVSSQTNNGAMNGIGIQVGYKQFFGQKRKWGARYYGFFDYNHA
;
A
#
# COMPACT_ATOMS: atom_id res chain seq x y z
N TYR A 1 15.38 -0.34 30.89
CA TYR A 1 15.66 -0.88 29.54
C TYR A 1 17.12 -1.30 29.51
N GLY A 2 17.42 -2.49 28.98
CA GLY A 2 18.74 -3.12 29.03
C GLY A 2 19.25 -3.53 27.65
N PRO A 3 20.39 -4.24 27.56
CA PRO A 3 20.91 -4.72 26.28
C PRO A 3 19.93 -5.71 25.63
N MET A 4 19.94 -5.78 24.29
CA MET A 4 19.24 -6.84 23.57
C MET A 4 19.89 -8.19 23.91
N SER A 5 19.09 -9.20 24.23
CA SER A 5 19.60 -10.56 24.42
C SER A 5 20.22 -11.10 23.13
N ILE A 6 21.22 -11.97 23.24
CA ILE A 6 21.85 -12.60 22.07
C ILE A 6 20.85 -13.47 21.29
N GLU A 7 19.87 -14.06 21.98
CA GLU A 7 18.76 -14.78 21.34
C GLU A 7 17.95 -13.87 20.41
N ASN A 8 17.50 -12.71 20.90
CA ASN A 8 16.80 -11.73 20.08
C ASN A 8 17.70 -11.17 18.96
N PHE A 9 18.99 -10.97 19.24
CA PHE A 9 19.93 -10.51 18.22
C PHE A 9 20.15 -11.55 17.11
N LYS A 10 20.20 -12.85 17.43
CA LYS A 10 20.27 -13.93 16.43
C LYS A 10 19.04 -13.92 15.53
N LYS A 11 17.84 -13.83 16.11
CA LYS A 11 16.57 -13.73 15.38
C LYS A 11 16.53 -12.50 14.47
N LEU A 12 16.94 -11.34 15.00
CA LEU A 12 17.07 -10.10 14.25
C LEU A 12 18.05 -10.24 13.08
N ASN A 13 19.24 -10.78 13.35
CA ASN A 13 20.29 -10.92 12.36
C ASN A 13 19.90 -11.90 11.25
N GLU A 14 19.30 -13.05 11.55
CA GLU A 14 18.86 -13.99 10.50
C GLU A 14 17.88 -13.32 9.54
N ALA A 15 16.85 -12.65 10.06
CA ALA A 15 15.90 -11.90 9.23
C ALA A 15 16.59 -10.80 8.39
N TYR A 16 17.51 -10.05 8.99
CA TYR A 16 18.29 -9.04 8.29
C TYR A 16 19.14 -9.64 7.16
N GLN A 17 19.86 -10.74 7.41
CA GLN A 17 20.71 -11.38 6.40
C GLN A 17 19.91 -11.95 5.23
N ILE A 18 18.73 -12.52 5.51
CA ILE A 18 17.82 -12.99 4.46
C ILE A 18 17.38 -11.81 3.58
N LEU A 19 16.89 -10.72 4.19
CA LEU A 19 16.44 -9.53 3.47
C LEU A 19 17.57 -8.91 2.63
N GLN A 20 18.75 -8.71 3.20
CA GLN A 20 19.87 -8.11 2.49
C GLN A 20 20.34 -9.00 1.33
N THR A 21 20.35 -10.32 1.51
CA THR A 21 20.73 -11.25 0.43
C THR A 21 19.73 -11.21 -0.71
N ALA A 22 18.43 -11.23 -0.41
CA ALA A 22 17.37 -11.12 -1.41
C ALA A 22 17.39 -9.76 -2.13
N LEU A 23 17.57 -8.65 -1.41
CA LEU A 23 17.68 -7.31 -2.00
C LEU A 23 18.89 -7.18 -2.93
N ARG A 24 20.02 -7.82 -2.60
CA ARG A 24 21.21 -7.85 -3.45
C ARG A 24 20.98 -8.65 -4.74
N GLN A 25 20.21 -9.73 -4.66
CA GLN A 25 19.86 -10.56 -5.83
C GLN A 25 18.79 -9.89 -6.71
N GLY A 26 17.94 -9.06 -6.12
CA GLY A 26 16.76 -8.48 -6.75
C GLY A 26 15.50 -9.26 -6.39
N LEU A 27 14.42 -8.52 -6.11
CA LEU A 27 13.15 -9.14 -5.71
C LEU A 27 12.38 -9.64 -6.94
N PRO A 28 11.77 -10.84 -6.87
CA PRO A 28 10.98 -11.37 -7.97
C PRO A 28 9.65 -10.62 -8.12
N ALA A 29 8.99 -10.78 -9.28
CA ALA A 29 7.64 -10.25 -9.48
C ALA A 29 6.63 -10.94 -8.55
N LEU A 30 5.53 -10.27 -8.19
CA LEU A 30 4.49 -10.78 -7.27
C LEU A 30 3.91 -12.15 -7.67
N LYS A 31 3.88 -12.48 -8.96
CA LYS A 31 3.40 -13.79 -9.47
C LYS A 31 4.37 -14.94 -9.23
N GLU A 32 5.66 -14.65 -9.02
CA GLU A 32 6.71 -15.64 -8.79
C GLU A 32 6.83 -15.94 -7.29
N ASN A 33 6.06 -16.92 -6.81
CA ASN A 33 5.95 -17.26 -5.38
C ASN A 33 6.85 -18.44 -4.94
N ASN A 34 7.58 -19.04 -5.88
CA ASN A 34 8.37 -20.25 -5.65
C ASN A 34 9.89 -20.06 -5.79
N GLY A 35 10.35 -18.82 -5.99
CA GLY A 35 11.77 -18.52 -5.98
C GLY A 35 12.42 -18.81 -4.62
N THR A 36 13.74 -18.93 -4.66
CA THR A 36 14.54 -19.21 -3.46
C THR A 36 15.91 -18.54 -3.54
N VAL A 37 16.45 -18.22 -2.38
CA VAL A 37 17.81 -17.69 -2.20
C VAL A 37 18.58 -18.52 -1.16
N ASN A 38 19.89 -18.63 -1.33
CA ASN A 38 20.78 -19.23 -0.34
C ASN A 38 21.43 -18.11 0.48
N VAL A 39 21.37 -18.24 1.81
CA VAL A 39 21.84 -17.22 2.75
C VAL A 39 22.96 -17.81 3.59
N THR A 40 24.03 -17.05 3.78
CA THR A 40 25.14 -17.46 4.66
C THR A 40 25.57 -16.29 5.51
N TYR A 41 25.69 -16.51 6.82
CA TYR A 41 26.18 -15.50 7.75
C TYR A 41 26.98 -16.14 8.89
N THR A 42 27.87 -15.36 9.47
CA THR A 42 28.76 -15.80 10.54
C THR A 42 28.64 -14.91 11.77
N TYR A 43 28.93 -15.47 12.94
CA TYR A 43 29.11 -14.71 14.17
C TYR A 43 30.17 -15.38 15.06
N THR A 44 30.80 -14.60 15.94
CA THR A 44 31.90 -15.07 16.79
C THR A 44 31.62 -14.86 18.27
N CYS A 45 32.09 -15.79 19.12
CA CYS A 45 32.07 -15.66 20.57
C CYS A 45 33.48 -15.77 21.15
N SER A 46 33.85 -14.79 21.97
CA SER A 46 35.10 -14.76 22.74
C SER A 46 34.81 -14.38 24.20
N GLY A 47 35.83 -14.50 25.06
CA GLY A 47 35.76 -14.14 26.47
C GLY A 47 35.36 -15.29 27.39
N LYS A 48 35.86 -15.25 28.63
CA LYS A 48 35.61 -16.28 29.65
C LYS A 48 34.11 -16.35 29.97
N GLY A 49 33.53 -17.55 29.90
CA GLY A 49 32.12 -17.79 30.24
C GLY A 49 31.11 -17.50 29.12
N ASN A 50 31.57 -17.15 27.90
CA ASN A 50 30.67 -16.91 26.77
C ASN A 50 30.20 -18.24 26.14
N ASN A 51 28.93 -18.55 26.33
CA ASN A 51 28.26 -19.78 25.87
C ASN A 51 27.36 -19.57 24.62
N ASN A 52 27.34 -18.38 24.03
CA ASN A 52 26.44 -18.07 22.91
C ASN A 52 26.75 -18.83 21.61
N CYS A 53 27.93 -19.45 21.53
CA CYS A 53 28.39 -20.26 20.40
C CYS A 53 28.41 -21.77 20.73
N ASP A 54 27.79 -22.21 21.82
CA ASP A 54 27.75 -23.62 22.22
C ASP A 54 26.68 -24.41 21.44
N ALA A 55 26.46 -24.06 20.16
CA ALA A 55 25.41 -24.61 19.32
C ALA A 55 25.60 -26.11 18.99
N LEU A 56 26.83 -26.62 19.11
CA LEU A 56 27.22 -28.01 18.82
C LEU A 56 27.73 -28.77 20.06
N GLY A 57 27.59 -28.21 21.26
CA GLY A 57 28.11 -28.81 22.51
C GLY A 57 29.58 -29.23 22.38
N ASP A 58 29.85 -30.52 22.57
CA ASP A 58 31.20 -31.10 22.55
C ASP A 58 31.92 -30.99 21.19
N LYS A 59 31.18 -30.79 20.09
CA LYS A 59 31.76 -30.64 18.74
C LYS A 59 32.05 -29.17 18.39
N ARG A 60 32.50 -28.38 19.36
CA ARG A 60 32.74 -26.94 19.21
C ARG A 60 33.82 -26.59 18.17
N ASN A 61 34.81 -27.47 17.94
CA ASN A 61 35.86 -27.25 16.95
C ASN A 61 35.74 -28.24 15.78
N GLY A 62 35.40 -27.74 14.58
CA GLY A 62 35.27 -28.54 13.36
C GLY A 62 33.93 -29.28 13.24
N GLY A 63 32.99 -29.09 14.17
CA GLY A 63 31.68 -29.69 14.12
C GLY A 63 30.77 -29.07 13.06
N THR A 64 29.83 -29.87 12.56
CA THR A 64 28.75 -29.42 11.69
C THR A 64 27.47 -30.16 12.08
N LYS A 65 26.33 -29.47 12.04
CA LYS A 65 25.00 -30.07 12.09
C LYS A 65 24.11 -29.50 10.99
N THR A 66 23.19 -30.31 10.50
CA THR A 66 22.15 -29.86 9.59
C THR A 66 20.81 -30.04 10.27
N GLU A 67 20.01 -28.99 10.26
CA GLU A 67 18.68 -28.95 10.82
C GLU A 67 17.72 -28.42 9.76
N THR A 68 16.46 -28.83 9.82
CA THR A 68 15.41 -28.30 8.97
C THR A 68 14.61 -27.29 9.77
N GLN A 69 14.46 -26.08 9.24
CA GLN A 69 13.63 -25.03 9.82
C GLN A 69 12.50 -24.64 8.88
N THR A 70 11.38 -24.19 9.44
CA THR A 70 10.23 -23.74 8.66
C THR A 70 10.26 -22.23 8.51
N ILE A 71 10.37 -21.74 7.27
CA ILE A 71 10.26 -20.31 6.93
C ILE A 71 9.07 -20.13 5.98
N ASP A 72 8.07 -19.34 6.40
CA ASP A 72 6.82 -19.10 5.64
C ASP A 72 6.15 -20.41 5.15
N GLY A 73 6.09 -21.41 6.03
CA GLY A 73 5.51 -22.72 5.72
C GLY A 73 6.37 -23.63 4.83
N LYS A 74 7.54 -23.18 4.36
CA LYS A 74 8.48 -23.97 3.56
C LYS A 74 9.63 -24.50 4.41
N GLN A 75 10.04 -25.74 4.14
CA GLN A 75 11.18 -26.36 4.80
C GLN A 75 12.50 -25.85 4.20
N VAL A 76 13.36 -25.32 5.03
CA VAL A 76 14.67 -24.77 4.69
C VAL A 76 15.73 -25.57 5.42
N ASN A 77 16.73 -26.06 4.69
CA ASN A 77 17.84 -26.79 5.29
C ASN A 77 18.91 -25.81 5.76
N THR A 78 19.17 -25.80 7.06
CA THR A 78 20.16 -24.95 7.71
C THR A 78 21.34 -25.79 8.17
N THR A 79 22.51 -25.50 7.62
CA THR A 79 23.77 -26.11 8.05
C THR A 79 24.50 -25.15 8.98
N ILE A 80 24.78 -25.60 10.20
CA ILE A 80 25.46 -24.84 11.24
C ILE A 80 26.83 -25.47 11.47
N SER A 81 27.89 -24.71 11.18
CA SER A 81 29.28 -25.14 11.34
C SER A 81 29.95 -24.35 12.46
N SER A 82 30.81 -25.00 13.24
CA SER A 82 31.54 -24.38 14.35
C SER A 82 33.04 -24.61 14.22
N LYS A 83 33.83 -23.57 14.41
CA LYS A 83 35.29 -23.62 14.39
C LYS A 83 35.87 -22.81 15.55
N VAL A 84 36.86 -23.37 16.25
CA VAL A 84 37.63 -22.62 17.24
C VAL A 84 38.87 -22.06 16.56
N VAL A 85 39.10 -20.76 16.72
CA VAL A 85 40.23 -20.04 16.14
C VAL A 85 41.11 -19.49 17.25
N GLN A 86 42.41 -19.79 17.16
CA GLN A 86 43.43 -19.28 18.07
C GLN A 86 44.42 -18.41 17.29
N PRO A 87 44.19 -17.09 17.20
CA PRO A 87 45.09 -16.19 16.49
C PRO A 87 46.40 -16.01 17.27
N THR A 88 47.51 -15.79 16.56
CA THR A 88 48.84 -15.58 17.15
C THR A 88 48.89 -14.36 18.09
N ASN A 89 48.14 -13.31 17.77
CA ASN A 89 48.07 -12.05 18.53
C ASN A 89 46.61 -11.66 18.80
N GLY A 90 45.88 -12.43 19.62
CA GLY A 90 44.51 -12.10 19.99
C GLY A 90 43.86 -13.12 20.91
N ALA A 91 42.67 -12.79 21.43
CA ALA A 91 41.88 -13.74 22.20
C ALA A 91 41.36 -14.86 21.30
N ALA A 92 41.38 -16.10 21.80
CA ALA A 92 40.73 -17.21 21.13
C ALA A 92 39.21 -16.95 21.03
N TYR A 93 38.62 -17.38 19.91
CA TYR A 93 37.19 -17.23 19.66
C TYR A 93 36.61 -18.46 18.97
N THR A 94 35.30 -18.65 19.10
CA THR A 94 34.53 -19.63 18.34
C THR A 94 33.78 -18.90 17.24
N GLU A 95 33.92 -19.35 16.00
CA GLU A 95 33.16 -18.87 14.85
C GLU A 95 32.04 -19.87 14.52
N ILE A 96 30.82 -19.35 14.39
CA ILE A 96 29.66 -20.10 13.91
C ILE A 96 29.29 -19.59 12.52
N THR A 97 29.17 -20.51 11.57
CA THR A 97 28.69 -20.24 10.22
C THR A 97 27.34 -20.90 10.03
N ASN A 98 26.33 -20.12 9.66
CA ASN A 98 25.00 -20.61 9.31
C ASN A 98 24.82 -20.51 7.80
N THR A 99 24.46 -21.62 7.16
CA THR A 99 24.15 -21.68 5.72
C THR A 99 22.72 -22.19 5.56
N LEU A 100 21.82 -21.30 5.15
CA LEU A 100 20.41 -21.60 4.88
C LEU A 100 20.26 -21.82 3.38
N ARG A 101 19.76 -22.98 2.97
CA ARG A 101 19.55 -23.32 1.56
C ARG A 101 18.08 -23.40 1.22
N GLY A 102 17.70 -22.77 0.10
CA GLY A 102 16.31 -22.77 -0.38
C GLY A 102 15.38 -21.85 0.42
N VAL A 103 15.89 -20.73 0.96
CA VAL A 103 15.07 -19.75 1.67
C VAL A 103 14.09 -19.11 0.67
N PRO A 104 12.78 -19.06 0.94
CA PRO A 104 11.83 -18.42 0.02
C PRO A 104 12.07 -16.92 -0.12
N ASP A 105 12.04 -16.44 -1.37
CA ASP A 105 12.23 -15.02 -1.72
C ASP A 105 10.94 -14.36 -2.24
N SER A 106 9.79 -15.01 -2.06
CA SER A 106 8.49 -14.45 -2.41
C SER A 106 8.21 -13.17 -1.60
N ALA A 107 7.39 -12.27 -2.15
CA ALA A 107 7.01 -11.04 -1.46
C ALA A 107 6.41 -11.32 -0.07
N GLN A 108 5.57 -12.36 0.06
CA GLN A 108 5.00 -12.78 1.34
C GLN A 108 6.08 -13.20 2.36
N ALA A 109 7.01 -14.06 1.94
CA ALA A 109 8.08 -14.55 2.81
C ALA A 109 9.00 -13.40 3.28
N LEU A 110 9.38 -12.50 2.36
CA LEU A 110 10.24 -11.37 2.69
C LEU A 110 9.53 -10.33 3.58
N LEU A 111 8.24 -10.09 3.38
CA LEU A 111 7.46 -9.24 4.29
C LEU A 111 7.34 -9.86 5.69
N ALA A 112 7.26 -11.19 5.79
CA ALA A 112 7.31 -11.88 7.09
C ALA A 112 8.68 -11.72 7.78
N GLN A 113 9.79 -11.72 7.02
CA GLN A 113 11.12 -11.41 7.55
C GLN A 113 11.23 -9.95 7.99
N ALA A 114 10.72 -9.00 7.21
CA ALA A 114 10.69 -7.59 7.58
C ALA A 114 9.85 -7.36 8.85
N SER A 115 8.70 -8.03 8.96
CA SER A 115 7.86 -8.04 10.17
C SER A 115 8.62 -8.61 11.37
N THR A 116 9.31 -9.74 11.19
CA THR A 116 10.13 -10.36 12.24
C THR A 116 11.23 -9.42 12.72
N LEU A 117 11.93 -8.75 11.79
CA LEU A 117 12.97 -7.78 12.07
C LEU A 117 12.46 -6.62 12.93
N ILE A 118 11.43 -5.92 12.48
CA ILE A 118 10.92 -4.73 13.18
C ILE A 118 10.26 -5.08 14.52
N ASN A 119 9.52 -6.20 14.58
CA ASN A 119 8.85 -6.62 15.80
C ASN A 119 9.85 -7.12 16.85
N THR A 120 10.93 -7.79 16.45
CA THR A 120 11.99 -8.19 17.39
C THR A 120 12.66 -6.95 18.02
N ILE A 121 12.90 -5.90 17.23
CA ILE A 121 13.41 -4.61 17.73
C ILE A 121 12.42 -3.99 18.72
N ASN A 122 11.13 -3.92 18.35
CA ASN A 122 10.10 -3.28 19.16
C ASN A 122 9.88 -4.03 20.48
N THR A 123 9.73 -5.35 20.44
CA THR A 123 9.48 -6.19 21.61
C THR A 123 10.68 -6.25 22.55
N ALA A 124 11.90 -6.39 22.02
CA ALA A 124 13.09 -6.39 22.87
C ALA A 124 13.35 -5.01 23.51
N CYS A 125 12.93 -3.94 22.83
CA CYS A 125 13.06 -2.54 23.25
C CYS A 125 14.39 -2.23 23.98
N PRO A 126 15.54 -2.47 23.32
CA PRO A 126 16.81 -2.36 23.99
C PRO A 126 17.14 -0.92 24.33
N PHE A 127 18.01 -0.76 25.33
CA PHE A 127 18.73 0.48 25.59
C PHE A 127 19.58 0.86 24.37
N PHE A 128 19.63 2.14 24.05
CA PHE A 128 20.56 2.69 23.07
C PHE A 128 21.24 3.95 23.61
N HIS A 129 22.46 4.16 23.14
CA HIS A 129 23.26 5.36 23.36
C HIS A 129 23.93 5.73 22.03
N ALA A 130 23.65 6.94 21.53
CA ALA A 130 24.13 7.45 20.27
C ALA A 130 24.84 8.79 20.47
N ASN A 131 25.96 8.97 19.77
CA ASN A 131 26.69 10.23 19.76
C ASN A 131 26.24 11.06 18.56
N ASN A 132 25.69 12.25 18.81
CA ASN A 132 25.44 13.21 17.74
C ASN A 132 26.75 13.90 17.34
N SER A 133 26.95 14.09 16.04
CA SER A 133 28.11 14.85 15.54
C SER A 133 28.07 16.31 15.99
N SER A 134 29.25 16.84 16.31
CA SER A 134 29.44 18.25 16.68
C SER A 134 29.41 19.19 15.46
N ALA A 135 29.42 18.66 14.24
CA ALA A 135 29.45 19.47 13.02
C ALA A 135 28.14 20.29 12.89
N PRO A 136 28.22 21.58 12.47
CA PRO A 136 27.08 22.50 12.47
C PRO A 136 25.84 22.01 11.72
N ASN A 137 26.04 21.27 10.63
CA ASN A 137 24.97 20.81 9.73
C ASN A 137 24.81 19.28 9.71
N ALA A 138 25.44 18.56 10.64
CA ALA A 138 25.27 17.12 10.69
C ALA A 138 23.85 16.77 11.19
N PRO A 139 23.19 15.76 10.59
CA PRO A 139 21.95 15.22 11.11
C PRO A 139 22.11 14.78 12.57
N LYS A 140 21.09 15.08 13.39
CA LYS A 140 21.07 14.75 14.82
C LYS A 140 19.81 13.96 15.16
N PHE A 141 19.96 12.93 15.99
CA PHE A 141 18.83 12.29 16.63
C PHE A 141 18.22 13.23 17.67
N SER A 142 16.89 13.23 17.77
CA SER A 142 16.14 13.98 18.79
C SER A 142 16.42 13.46 20.20
N THR A 143 16.62 12.15 20.32
CA THR A 143 16.97 11.46 21.57
C THR A 143 18.27 10.68 21.36
N THR A 144 19.29 10.93 22.18
CA THR A 144 20.61 10.27 22.10
C THR A 144 20.78 9.13 23.09
N VAL A 145 19.98 9.09 24.16
CA VAL A 145 20.02 8.04 25.18
C VAL A 145 18.60 7.65 25.54
N GLY A 146 18.30 6.36 25.52
CA GLY A 146 16.97 5.89 25.87
C GLY A 146 16.74 4.45 25.46
N LYS A 147 15.51 4.17 25.05
CA LYS A 147 15.07 2.85 24.57
C LYS A 147 14.60 2.96 23.13
N ILE A 148 14.88 1.96 22.29
CA ILE A 148 14.54 2.02 20.86
C ILE A 148 13.04 2.18 20.64
N CYS A 149 12.20 1.37 21.28
CA CYS A 149 10.74 1.43 21.12
C CYS A 149 10.09 2.72 21.67
N GLY A 150 10.85 3.58 22.35
CA GLY A 150 10.39 4.86 22.86
C GLY A 150 10.84 6.01 21.98
N ALA A 151 12.14 6.09 21.69
CA ALA A 151 12.69 7.16 20.87
C ALA A 151 12.29 7.08 19.39
N PHE A 152 11.98 5.87 18.89
CA PHE A 152 11.64 5.61 17.49
C PHE A 152 10.22 5.02 17.35
N SER A 153 9.30 5.37 18.25
CA SER A 153 7.95 4.78 18.27
C SER A 153 7.13 5.13 17.02
N GLU A 154 7.25 6.36 16.52
CA GLU A 154 6.58 6.81 15.29
C GLU A 154 7.11 6.06 14.08
N GLU A 155 8.43 5.95 13.95
CA GLU A 155 9.11 5.23 12.87
C GLU A 155 8.74 3.75 12.86
N ILE A 156 8.77 3.09 14.03
CA ILE A 156 8.42 1.68 14.17
C ILE A 156 6.95 1.47 13.78
N SER A 157 6.05 2.32 14.25
CA SER A 157 4.62 2.22 13.94
C SER A 157 4.36 2.40 12.45
N ALA A 158 5.03 3.37 11.82
CA ALA A 158 4.94 3.61 10.38
C ALA A 158 5.44 2.40 9.57
N ILE A 159 6.61 1.84 9.91
CA ILE A 159 7.16 0.65 9.24
C ILE A 159 6.27 -0.57 9.43
N GLN A 160 5.72 -0.79 10.63
CA GLN A 160 4.77 -1.87 10.89
C GLN A 160 3.50 -1.72 10.03
N LYS A 161 2.95 -0.51 9.92
CA LYS A 161 1.80 -0.25 9.04
C LYS A 161 2.13 -0.54 7.58
N MET A 162 3.28 -0.08 7.08
CA MET A 162 3.70 -0.35 5.70
C MET A 162 3.80 -1.86 5.42
N ILE A 163 4.38 -2.62 6.34
CA ILE A 163 4.50 -4.07 6.20
C ILE A 163 3.11 -4.70 6.17
N ALA A 164 2.20 -4.29 7.06
CA ALA A 164 0.82 -4.79 7.09
C ALA A 164 0.06 -4.47 5.79
N ASP A 165 0.10 -3.22 5.32
CA ASP A 165 -0.54 -2.79 4.08
C ASP A 165 0.02 -3.56 2.87
N ALA A 166 1.35 -3.77 2.83
CA ALA A 166 2.00 -4.53 1.76
C ALA A 166 1.64 -6.03 1.81
N GLN A 167 1.48 -6.61 3.01
CA GLN A 167 1.00 -7.99 3.16
C GLN A 167 -0.45 -8.11 2.66
N GLU A 168 -1.31 -7.15 3.02
CA GLU A 168 -2.69 -7.13 2.53
C GLU A 168 -2.77 -6.96 1.01
N LEU A 169 -1.88 -6.16 0.42
CA LEU A 169 -1.72 -6.00 -1.02
C LEU A 169 -1.35 -7.33 -1.67
N VAL A 170 -0.33 -8.02 -1.15
CA VAL A 170 0.11 -9.32 -1.68
C VAL A 170 -1.02 -10.34 -1.63
N ASN A 171 -1.82 -10.36 -0.56
CA ASN A 171 -2.96 -11.27 -0.42
C ASN A 171 -4.00 -11.10 -1.54
N GLN A 172 -4.18 -9.89 -2.09
CA GLN A 172 -5.12 -9.64 -3.20
C GLN A 172 -4.72 -10.39 -4.49
N THR A 173 -3.44 -10.73 -4.65
CA THR A 173 -2.94 -11.47 -5.82
C THR A 173 -3.68 -12.81 -6.00
N SER A 174 -4.01 -13.50 -4.90
CA SER A 174 -4.75 -14.76 -4.94
C SER A 174 -6.18 -14.59 -5.46
N THR A 175 -6.86 -13.48 -5.09
CA THR A 175 -8.20 -13.13 -5.56
C THR A 175 -8.20 -12.83 -7.06
N ILE A 176 -7.19 -12.10 -7.55
CA ILE A 176 -7.03 -11.82 -8.98
C ILE A 176 -6.82 -13.11 -9.76
N ASN A 177 -5.90 -13.98 -9.31
CA ASN A 177 -5.59 -15.23 -9.99
C ASN A 177 -6.77 -16.22 -10.00
N SER A 178 -7.60 -16.22 -8.97
CA SER A 178 -8.76 -17.11 -8.88
C SER A 178 -9.94 -16.66 -9.75
N ASN A 179 -9.90 -15.42 -10.27
CA ASN A 179 -10.99 -14.80 -11.03
C ASN A 179 -10.48 -14.30 -12.39
N GLU A 180 -9.89 -15.18 -13.19
CA GLU A 180 -9.37 -14.84 -14.53
C GLU A 180 -10.45 -14.25 -15.46
N GLN A 181 -10.03 -13.33 -16.33
CA GLN A 181 -10.91 -12.61 -17.27
C GLN A 181 -10.64 -12.99 -18.74
N THR A 182 -10.20 -14.23 -18.96
CA THR A 182 -9.78 -14.73 -20.28
C THR A 182 -10.94 -15.26 -21.12
N THR A 183 -12.03 -15.70 -20.48
CA THR A 183 -13.21 -16.26 -21.15
C THR A 183 -14.10 -15.14 -21.71
N PRO A 184 -14.39 -15.13 -23.02
CA PRO A 184 -15.34 -14.18 -23.61
C PRO A 184 -16.75 -14.36 -23.02
N VAL A 185 -17.47 -13.24 -22.88
CA VAL A 185 -18.85 -13.23 -22.37
C VAL A 185 -19.84 -12.83 -23.47
N GLY A 186 -21.06 -13.35 -23.38
CA GLY A 186 -22.10 -13.08 -24.36
C GLY A 186 -23.34 -13.93 -24.11
N GLY A 187 -24.37 -13.73 -24.94
CA GLY A 187 -25.53 -14.62 -24.94
C GLY A 187 -25.16 -16.03 -25.43
N SER A 188 -25.95 -17.02 -25.05
CA SER A 188 -25.73 -18.42 -25.42
C SER A 188 -26.71 -18.87 -26.52
N ASN A 189 -26.29 -19.82 -27.36
CA ASN A 189 -27.16 -20.51 -28.34
C ASN A 189 -27.88 -19.57 -29.31
N GLY A 190 -27.21 -18.52 -29.79
CA GLY A 190 -27.77 -17.53 -30.72
C GLY A 190 -28.77 -16.54 -30.10
N LYS A 191 -28.95 -16.56 -28.77
CA LYS A 191 -29.78 -15.58 -28.06
C LYS A 191 -28.99 -14.30 -27.76
N PRO A 192 -29.64 -13.12 -27.80
CA PRO A 192 -29.05 -11.88 -27.30
C PRO A 192 -28.70 -11.99 -25.82
N PHE A 193 -27.66 -11.28 -25.38
CA PHE A 193 -27.25 -11.24 -23.99
C PHE A 193 -28.33 -10.59 -23.10
N ASN A 194 -28.74 -11.31 -22.05
CA ASN A 194 -29.66 -10.81 -21.05
C ASN A 194 -28.92 -10.58 -19.71
N PRO A 195 -28.76 -9.31 -19.26
CA PRO A 195 -28.02 -9.00 -18.04
C PRO A 195 -28.67 -9.51 -16.75
N PHE A 196 -29.95 -9.88 -16.77
CA PHE A 196 -30.64 -10.45 -15.62
C PHE A 196 -30.33 -11.95 -15.41
N THR A 197 -29.90 -12.66 -16.44
CA THR A 197 -29.71 -14.12 -16.40
C THR A 197 -28.32 -14.59 -16.81
N ASP A 198 -27.64 -13.86 -17.69
CA ASP A 198 -26.41 -14.31 -18.36
C ASP A 198 -25.15 -13.70 -17.74
N ALA A 199 -25.28 -13.01 -16.60
CA ALA A 199 -24.23 -12.23 -15.96
C ALA A 199 -23.57 -12.91 -14.75
N SER A 200 -23.61 -14.23 -14.64
CA SER A 200 -23.02 -14.95 -13.49
C SER A 200 -21.50 -14.72 -13.34
N PHE A 201 -20.80 -14.45 -14.44
CA PHE A 201 -19.38 -14.07 -14.45
C PHE A 201 -19.10 -12.75 -13.72
N ALA A 202 -20.10 -11.87 -13.59
CA ALA A 202 -19.92 -10.52 -13.05
C ALA A 202 -19.44 -10.53 -11.59
N GLN A 203 -19.78 -11.56 -10.81
CA GLN A 203 -19.29 -11.69 -9.43
C GLN A 203 -17.76 -11.87 -9.38
N GLY A 204 -17.21 -12.71 -10.27
CA GLY A 204 -15.76 -12.91 -10.38
C GLY A 204 -15.06 -11.70 -10.97
N MET A 205 -15.68 -11.07 -11.99
CA MET A 205 -15.20 -9.82 -12.57
C MET A 205 -15.11 -8.70 -11.53
N LEU A 206 -16.13 -8.57 -10.66
CA LEU A 206 -16.16 -7.59 -9.58
C LEU A 206 -15.06 -7.88 -8.55
N ALA A 207 -14.95 -9.14 -8.09
CA ALA A 207 -13.91 -9.54 -7.14
C ALA A 207 -12.49 -9.28 -7.69
N ASN A 208 -12.27 -9.52 -8.98
CA ASN A 208 -11.00 -9.22 -9.64
C ASN A 208 -10.72 -7.70 -9.67
N ALA A 209 -11.68 -6.91 -10.18
CA ALA A 209 -11.52 -5.46 -10.31
C ALA A 209 -11.32 -4.78 -8.95
N SER A 210 -12.15 -5.13 -7.95
CA SER A 210 -12.02 -4.59 -6.60
C SER A 210 -10.70 -4.99 -5.92
N ALA A 211 -10.19 -6.21 -6.18
CA ALA A 211 -8.87 -6.63 -5.70
C ALA A 211 -7.73 -5.79 -6.32
N GLN A 212 -7.78 -5.53 -7.63
CA GLN A 212 -6.81 -4.65 -8.30
C GLN A 212 -6.88 -3.21 -7.77
N ALA A 213 -8.09 -2.65 -7.60
CA ALA A 213 -8.29 -1.32 -7.02
C ALA A 213 -7.72 -1.24 -5.60
N LYS A 214 -7.95 -2.28 -4.79
CA LYS A 214 -7.42 -2.38 -3.44
C LYS A 214 -5.90 -2.45 -3.40
N MET A 215 -5.27 -3.21 -4.30
CA MET A 215 -3.80 -3.24 -4.43
C MET A 215 -3.23 -1.85 -4.71
N LEU A 216 -3.82 -1.11 -5.64
CA LEU A 216 -3.36 0.24 -5.99
C LEU A 216 -3.49 1.22 -4.82
N ASN A 217 -4.60 1.13 -4.07
CA ASN A 217 -4.84 1.96 -2.90
C ASN A 217 -3.86 1.65 -1.76
N LEU A 218 -3.60 0.36 -1.49
CA LEU A 218 -2.60 -0.06 -0.49
C LEU A 218 -1.18 0.35 -0.90
N ALA A 219 -0.82 0.25 -2.18
CA ALA A 219 0.49 0.68 -2.68
C ALA A 219 0.71 2.18 -2.44
N ASP A 220 -0.31 2.99 -2.69
CA ASP A 220 -0.28 4.43 -2.39
C ASP A 220 -0.16 4.70 -0.89
N GLN A 221 -0.91 4.00 -0.04
CA GLN A 221 -0.79 4.13 1.42
C GLN A 221 0.62 3.79 1.93
N VAL A 222 1.24 2.73 1.41
CA VAL A 222 2.64 2.37 1.72
C VAL A 222 3.57 3.52 1.34
N GLY A 223 3.43 4.08 0.15
CA GLY A 223 4.27 5.20 -0.32
C GLY A 223 4.07 6.47 0.52
N GLN A 224 2.84 6.75 0.93
CA GLN A 224 2.50 7.93 1.72
C GLN A 224 3.02 7.87 3.16
N THR A 225 3.11 6.67 3.73
CA THR A 225 3.53 6.46 5.13
C THR A 225 4.95 6.97 5.41
N LEU A 226 5.87 6.88 4.45
CA LEU A 226 7.24 7.40 4.56
C LEU A 226 7.52 8.61 3.66
N ASN A 227 6.52 9.16 2.97
CA ASN A 227 6.74 10.31 2.10
C ASN A 227 7.12 11.54 2.95
N PRO A 228 8.36 12.07 2.84
CA PRO A 228 8.81 13.17 3.68
C PRO A 228 7.98 14.45 3.53
N ASP A 229 7.30 14.66 2.40
CA ASP A 229 6.46 15.83 2.16
C ASP A 229 5.17 15.79 2.99
N ARG A 230 4.82 14.63 3.55
CA ARG A 230 3.63 14.41 4.41
C ARG A 230 3.97 14.22 5.88
N LEU A 231 5.26 14.11 6.20
CA LEU A 231 5.74 13.97 7.57
C LEU A 231 6.10 15.34 8.13
N THR A 232 6.09 15.47 9.46
CA THR A 232 6.52 16.68 10.17
C THR A 232 7.45 16.33 11.33
N GLY A 233 8.14 17.34 11.87
CA GLY A 233 8.91 17.22 13.11
C GLY A 233 10.07 16.22 13.05
N ASN A 234 10.25 15.49 14.15
CA ASN A 234 11.37 14.55 14.34
C ASN A 234 11.33 13.40 13.34
N PHE A 235 10.14 12.87 13.05
CA PHE A 235 9.98 11.77 12.12
C PHE A 235 10.34 12.16 10.69
N GLN A 236 9.93 13.35 10.23
CA GLN A 236 10.37 13.89 8.94
C GLN A 236 11.89 14.01 8.86
N ASN A 237 12.52 14.56 9.92
CA ASN A 237 13.97 14.67 10.01
C ASN A 237 14.66 13.30 9.97
N PHE A 238 14.13 12.31 10.70
CA PHE A 238 14.65 10.94 10.69
C PHE A 238 14.62 10.36 9.28
N VAL A 239 13.48 10.48 8.59
CA VAL A 239 13.34 9.93 7.24
C VAL A 239 14.30 10.61 6.27
N LYS A 240 14.29 11.95 6.19
CA LYS A 240 15.08 12.69 5.19
C LYS A 240 16.59 12.53 5.40
N ASN A 241 17.04 12.55 6.65
CA ASN A 241 18.45 12.72 6.94
C ASN A 241 19.16 11.42 7.34
N PHE A 242 18.41 10.38 7.72
CA PHE A 242 18.96 9.08 8.12
C PHE A 242 18.42 7.93 7.27
N LEU A 243 17.11 7.68 7.28
CA LEU A 243 16.53 6.50 6.62
C LEU A 243 16.66 6.54 5.09
N ALA A 244 16.43 7.71 4.50
CA ALA A 244 16.43 7.91 3.06
C ALA A 244 17.81 8.22 2.47
N THR A 245 18.87 8.16 3.29
CA THR A 245 20.24 8.49 2.86
C THR A 245 21.10 7.25 2.70
N CYS A 246 22.12 7.39 1.85
CA CYS A 246 23.18 6.40 1.71
C CYS A 246 24.49 7.05 1.28
N ASN A 247 24.46 8.12 0.49
CA ASN A 247 25.68 8.77 -0.03
C ASN A 247 26.18 9.98 0.78
N ASN A 248 25.72 10.14 2.02
CA ASN A 248 26.20 11.24 2.85
C ASN A 248 27.71 11.14 3.07
N PRO A 249 28.43 12.27 3.22
CA PRO A 249 29.84 12.26 3.61
C PRO A 249 30.02 11.47 4.90
N SER A 250 31.06 10.64 4.96
CA SER A 250 31.38 9.84 6.14
C SER A 250 31.40 10.69 7.41
N THR A 251 30.57 10.31 8.39
CA THR A 251 30.61 10.87 9.75
C THR A 251 31.78 10.32 10.57
N ALA A 252 32.53 9.35 10.04
CA ALA A 252 33.72 8.75 10.65
C ALA A 252 35.04 9.44 10.26
N GLY A 253 34.99 10.63 9.64
CA GLY A 253 36.17 11.42 9.30
C GLY A 253 36.98 10.90 8.10
N THR A 254 36.34 10.14 7.20
CA THR A 254 36.97 9.64 5.96
C THR A 254 36.45 10.41 4.73
N SER A 255 37.21 10.44 3.62
CA SER A 255 36.82 11.15 2.39
C SER A 255 35.78 10.42 1.52
N GLY A 256 35.13 9.38 2.06
CA GLY A 256 34.17 8.54 1.34
C GLY A 256 32.70 8.85 1.63
N THR A 257 31.80 8.27 0.83
CA THR A 257 30.35 8.27 1.05
C THR A 257 29.94 7.13 1.98
N GLN A 258 28.81 7.27 2.67
CA GLN A 258 28.27 6.23 3.57
C GLN A 258 27.75 4.96 2.86
N GLY A 259 27.74 4.93 1.52
CA GLY A 259 26.86 4.06 0.75
C GLY A 259 27.48 3.17 -0.32
N SER A 260 26.73 2.13 -0.69
CA SER A 260 27.05 1.13 -1.73
C SER A 260 25.75 0.50 -2.28
N ALA A 261 25.86 -0.43 -3.26
CA ALA A 261 24.72 -1.12 -3.90
C ALA A 261 23.77 -1.81 -2.88
N PRO A 262 22.50 -2.12 -3.24
CA PRO A 262 21.54 -2.74 -2.32
C PRO A 262 22.11 -4.01 -1.68
N GLY A 263 21.84 -4.22 -0.38
CA GLY A 263 22.34 -5.40 0.32
C GLY A 263 23.82 -5.35 0.70
N THR A 264 24.52 -4.22 0.52
CA THR A 264 25.93 -4.07 0.85
C THR A 264 26.12 -3.36 2.19
N VAL A 265 26.92 -3.95 3.07
CA VAL A 265 27.27 -3.38 4.38
C VAL A 265 28.75 -3.00 4.37
N THR A 266 29.04 -1.76 4.72
CA THR A 266 30.40 -1.21 4.83
C THR A 266 30.64 -0.65 6.22
N THR A 267 31.87 -0.23 6.52
CA THR A 267 32.20 0.46 7.77
C THR A 267 31.52 1.82 7.91
N GLN A 268 30.87 2.34 6.84
CA GLN A 268 30.20 3.63 6.81
C GLN A 268 28.67 3.53 6.76
N THR A 269 28.11 2.31 6.69
CA THR A 269 26.65 2.11 6.59
C THR A 269 25.89 2.61 7.83
N PHE A 270 26.53 2.63 9.00
CA PHE A 270 25.88 3.02 10.25
C PHE A 270 25.35 4.47 10.19
N ALA A 271 24.20 4.70 10.85
CA ALA A 271 23.49 5.99 10.84
C ALA A 271 22.99 6.45 9.45
N SER A 272 22.92 5.56 8.47
CA SER A 272 22.25 5.76 7.18
C SER A 272 21.40 4.54 6.84
N GLY A 273 20.33 4.71 6.06
CA GLY A 273 19.44 3.61 5.72
C GLY A 273 20.02 2.65 4.68
N CYS A 274 20.73 3.16 3.67
CA CYS A 274 21.36 2.38 2.61
C CYS A 274 20.53 1.24 2.01
N ALA A 275 19.23 1.51 1.86
CA ALA A 275 18.23 0.58 1.31
C ALA A 275 17.43 1.21 0.16
N TYR A 276 17.97 2.26 -0.49
CA TYR A 276 17.31 2.98 -1.59
C TYR A 276 15.92 3.53 -1.26
N VAL A 277 15.67 3.93 0.00
CA VAL A 277 14.34 4.35 0.44
C VAL A 277 13.82 5.56 -0.36
N GLU A 278 14.62 6.61 -0.55
CA GLU A 278 14.24 7.77 -1.37
C GLU A 278 13.90 7.39 -2.82
N GLN A 279 14.78 6.62 -3.45
CA GLN A 279 14.59 6.17 -4.83
C GLN A 279 13.35 5.26 -4.95
N THR A 280 13.10 4.41 -3.96
CA THR A 280 11.95 3.50 -3.94
C THR A 280 10.64 4.27 -3.79
N ILE A 281 10.59 5.27 -2.90
CA ILE A 281 9.43 6.17 -2.76
C ILE A 281 9.19 6.90 -4.09
N THR A 282 10.25 7.42 -4.72
CA THR A 282 10.17 8.11 -6.01
C THR A 282 9.66 7.18 -7.12
N ASN A 283 10.22 5.97 -7.21
CA ASN A 283 9.82 4.98 -8.20
C ASN A 283 8.38 4.50 -8.00
N LEU A 284 7.93 4.37 -6.75
CA LEU A 284 6.55 4.02 -6.40
C LEU A 284 5.59 5.14 -6.80
N ASN A 285 5.90 6.40 -6.46
CA ASN A 285 5.09 7.54 -6.89
C ASN A 285 5.01 7.64 -8.42
N ASN A 286 6.13 7.38 -9.10
CA ASN A 286 6.19 7.34 -10.55
C ASN A 286 5.36 6.17 -11.11
N SER A 287 5.47 4.96 -10.57
CA SER A 287 4.72 3.80 -11.07
C SER A 287 3.21 4.03 -10.93
N ILE A 288 2.77 4.54 -9.77
CA ILE A 288 1.39 4.95 -9.51
C ILE A 288 0.93 6.02 -10.52
N ALA A 289 1.77 7.03 -10.78
CA ALA A 289 1.45 8.08 -11.74
C ALA A 289 1.39 7.58 -13.20
N HIS A 290 2.07 6.49 -13.54
CA HIS A 290 1.98 5.88 -14.87
C HIS A 290 0.87 4.83 -14.97
N PHE A 291 0.27 4.42 -13.85
CA PHE A 291 -0.80 3.43 -13.79
C PHE A 291 -2.20 4.00 -14.06
N GLY A 292 -2.32 5.30 -14.37
CA GLY A 292 -3.62 5.98 -14.47
C GLY A 292 -4.53 5.51 -15.62
N THR A 293 -3.97 4.87 -16.65
CA THR A 293 -4.81 4.26 -17.70
C THR A 293 -5.47 2.98 -17.17
N GLN A 294 -4.70 2.13 -16.51
CA GLN A 294 -5.15 0.90 -15.89
C GLN A 294 -6.12 1.18 -14.73
N GLU A 295 -5.87 2.21 -13.92
CA GLU A 295 -6.81 2.65 -12.87
C GLU A 295 -8.20 2.94 -13.44
N GLN A 296 -8.29 3.68 -14.55
CA GLN A 296 -9.57 3.99 -15.20
C GLN A 296 -10.25 2.74 -15.74
N GLN A 297 -9.48 1.79 -16.29
CA GLN A 297 -10.01 0.51 -16.78
C GLN A 297 -10.52 -0.36 -15.63
N ILE A 298 -9.79 -0.41 -14.50
CA ILE A 298 -10.20 -1.13 -13.29
C ILE A 298 -11.51 -0.53 -12.77
N GLU A 299 -11.61 0.79 -12.67
CA GLU A 299 -12.82 1.46 -12.22
C GLU A 299 -14.01 1.20 -13.17
N GLN A 300 -13.79 1.23 -14.49
CA GLN A 300 -14.83 0.88 -15.46
C GLN A 300 -15.27 -0.57 -15.27
N ALA A 301 -14.33 -1.51 -15.11
CA ALA A 301 -14.63 -2.90 -14.88
C ALA A 301 -15.40 -3.12 -13.56
N GLU A 302 -15.00 -2.45 -12.48
CA GLU A 302 -15.68 -2.51 -11.19
C GLU A 302 -17.12 -1.99 -11.28
N ASN A 303 -17.33 -0.84 -11.90
CA ASN A 303 -18.68 -0.26 -12.08
C ASN A 303 -19.57 -1.13 -12.98
N ILE A 304 -19.01 -1.67 -14.08
CA ILE A 304 -19.75 -2.57 -14.98
C ILE A 304 -20.12 -3.86 -14.25
N ALA A 305 -19.17 -4.46 -13.52
CA ALA A 305 -19.39 -5.69 -12.80
C ALA A 305 -20.39 -5.52 -11.65
N ASP A 306 -20.29 -4.45 -10.85
CA ASP A 306 -21.30 -4.11 -9.83
C ASP A 306 -22.68 -3.92 -10.47
N THR A 307 -22.73 -3.21 -11.60
CA THR A 307 -23.98 -3.02 -12.34
C THR A 307 -24.58 -4.33 -12.79
N LEU A 308 -23.77 -5.27 -13.28
CA LEU A 308 -24.25 -6.58 -13.72
C LEU A 308 -24.67 -7.49 -12.56
N VAL A 309 -23.92 -7.51 -11.46
CA VAL A 309 -24.28 -8.24 -10.24
C VAL A 309 -25.61 -7.72 -9.68
N ASN A 310 -25.79 -6.40 -9.67
CA ASN A 310 -26.93 -5.73 -9.07
C ASN A 310 -27.91 -5.17 -10.11
N PHE A 311 -28.00 -5.80 -11.30
CA PHE A 311 -28.63 -5.18 -12.48
C PHE A 311 -30.06 -4.71 -12.24
N LYS A 312 -30.90 -5.55 -11.66
CA LYS A 312 -32.29 -5.18 -11.33
C LYS A 312 -32.35 -3.96 -10.41
N SER A 313 -31.49 -3.92 -9.38
CA SER A 313 -31.43 -2.83 -8.42
C SER A 313 -30.96 -1.53 -9.09
N ARG A 314 -29.86 -1.59 -9.83
CA ARG A 314 -29.26 -0.44 -10.54
C ARG A 314 -30.17 0.12 -11.63
N TYR A 315 -30.89 -0.76 -12.31
CA TYR A 315 -31.89 -0.37 -13.30
C TYR A 315 -33.10 0.34 -12.65
N ASN A 316 -33.56 -0.14 -11.48
CA ASN A 316 -34.58 0.56 -10.71
C ASN A 316 -34.07 1.92 -10.17
N GLU A 317 -32.82 1.98 -9.73
CA GLU A 317 -32.16 3.21 -9.24
C GLU A 317 -32.09 4.28 -10.34
N LEU A 318 -31.83 3.88 -11.59
CA LEU A 318 -31.91 4.78 -12.75
C LEU A 318 -33.32 5.35 -12.92
N GLY A 319 -34.36 4.52 -12.77
CA GLY A 319 -35.75 4.97 -12.79
C GLY A 319 -36.11 5.92 -11.66
N ASN A 320 -35.62 5.67 -10.45
CA ASN A 320 -35.81 6.55 -9.31
C ASN A 320 -35.11 7.89 -9.53
N THR A 321 -33.89 7.88 -10.08
CA THR A 321 -33.14 9.09 -10.41
C THR A 321 -33.87 9.92 -11.47
N TYR A 322 -34.45 9.29 -12.50
CA TYR A 322 -35.32 9.96 -13.47
C TYR A 322 -36.50 10.67 -12.78
N ASN A 323 -37.20 9.98 -11.87
CA ASN A 323 -38.34 10.55 -11.14
C ASN A 323 -37.90 11.75 -10.31
N SER A 324 -36.79 11.63 -9.59
CA SER A 324 -36.25 12.72 -8.77
C SER A 324 -35.82 13.93 -9.60
N ILE A 325 -35.17 13.72 -10.76
CA ILE A 325 -34.82 14.81 -11.70
C ILE A 325 -36.10 15.51 -12.18
N THR A 326 -37.13 14.74 -12.54
CA THR A 326 -38.42 15.29 -13.00
C THR A 326 -39.09 16.13 -11.92
N THR A 327 -39.10 15.65 -10.66
CA THR A 327 -39.63 16.41 -9.51
C THR A 327 -38.80 17.66 -9.19
N ALA A 328 -37.48 17.60 -9.36
CA ALA A 328 -36.63 18.77 -9.16
C ALA A 328 -36.91 19.84 -10.23
N LEU A 329 -37.01 19.44 -11.50
CA LEU A 329 -37.29 20.35 -12.62
C LEU A 329 -38.67 20.99 -12.55
N SER A 330 -39.68 20.29 -12.03
CA SER A 330 -41.02 20.86 -11.88
C SER A 330 -41.09 21.99 -10.85
N LYS A 331 -40.07 22.11 -9.99
CA LYS A 331 -39.94 23.17 -8.98
C LYS A 331 -39.08 24.35 -9.45
N VAL A 332 -38.44 24.26 -10.62
CA VAL A 332 -37.61 25.35 -11.16
C VAL A 332 -38.49 26.34 -11.92
N PRO A 333 -38.52 27.63 -11.53
CA PRO A 333 -39.34 28.63 -12.21
C PRO A 333 -38.85 28.88 -13.64
N ASN A 334 -39.80 29.14 -14.56
CA ASN A 334 -39.54 29.42 -15.97
C ASN A 334 -38.71 28.35 -16.73
N ALA A 335 -38.70 27.11 -16.23
CA ALA A 335 -37.91 26.01 -16.80
C ALA A 335 -38.66 25.17 -17.84
N GLN A 336 -39.66 25.73 -18.53
CA GLN A 336 -40.52 24.98 -19.46
C GLN A 336 -39.71 24.35 -20.61
N SER A 337 -38.71 25.07 -21.11
CA SER A 337 -37.77 24.59 -22.14
C SER A 337 -36.82 23.50 -21.64
N LEU A 338 -36.67 23.34 -20.32
CA LEU A 338 -35.77 22.40 -19.68
C LEU A 338 -36.45 21.11 -19.23
N GLN A 339 -37.80 21.05 -19.29
CA GLN A 339 -38.58 19.87 -18.88
C GLN A 339 -38.25 18.62 -19.70
N ASN A 340 -37.72 18.79 -20.92
CA ASN A 340 -37.31 17.70 -21.80
C ASN A 340 -35.85 17.25 -21.60
N VAL A 341 -35.16 17.71 -20.56
CA VAL A 341 -33.76 17.31 -20.30
C VAL A 341 -33.64 15.80 -20.09
N VAL A 342 -34.62 15.18 -19.44
CA VAL A 342 -34.73 13.72 -19.36
C VAL A 342 -36.04 13.26 -19.99
N SER A 343 -36.01 12.12 -20.66
CA SER A 343 -37.21 11.45 -21.16
C SER A 343 -37.07 9.93 -21.08
N LYS A 344 -38.19 9.21 -21.15
CA LYS A 344 -38.18 7.74 -21.19
C LYS A 344 -39.15 7.21 -22.24
N LYS A 345 -38.85 6.05 -22.82
CA LYS A 345 -39.70 5.34 -23.79
C LYS A 345 -39.82 3.87 -23.43
N ASN A 346 -41.05 3.35 -23.44
CA ASN A 346 -41.30 1.94 -23.20
C ASN A 346 -40.98 1.10 -24.45
N ASN A 347 -40.38 -0.07 -24.26
CA ASN A 347 -40.01 -1.06 -25.26
C ASN A 347 -40.31 -2.47 -24.71
N PRO A 348 -41.57 -2.94 -24.80
CA PRO A 348 -41.98 -4.25 -24.28
C PRO A 348 -41.34 -5.43 -25.04
N TYR A 349 -40.70 -5.19 -26.18
CA TYR A 349 -40.10 -6.21 -27.03
C TYR A 349 -38.59 -6.38 -26.83
N SER A 350 -38.04 -5.82 -25.74
CA SER A 350 -36.61 -5.89 -25.46
C SER A 350 -36.15 -7.33 -25.21
N PRO A 351 -35.30 -7.92 -26.07
CA PRO A 351 -34.82 -9.29 -25.86
C PRO A 351 -33.89 -9.42 -24.65
N GLN A 352 -33.45 -8.29 -24.08
CA GLN A 352 -32.56 -8.20 -22.93
C GLN A 352 -33.33 -7.95 -21.61
N GLY A 353 -34.66 -7.87 -21.64
CA GLY A 353 -35.49 -7.53 -20.47
C GLY A 353 -35.43 -6.06 -20.05
N ILE A 354 -34.79 -5.19 -20.85
CA ILE A 354 -34.71 -3.75 -20.59
C ILE A 354 -35.93 -3.08 -21.24
N GLU A 355 -37.03 -2.97 -20.50
CA GLU A 355 -38.31 -2.49 -21.03
C GLU A 355 -38.41 -0.96 -21.14
N THR A 356 -37.57 -0.19 -20.46
CA THR A 356 -37.62 1.27 -20.43
C THR A 356 -36.29 1.85 -20.85
N ASN A 357 -36.30 2.58 -21.96
CA ASN A 357 -35.14 3.32 -22.43
C ASN A 357 -35.18 4.73 -21.86
N TYR A 358 -34.12 5.14 -21.19
CA TYR A 358 -33.95 6.50 -20.66
C TYR A 358 -33.06 7.33 -21.60
N TYR A 359 -33.39 8.60 -21.78
CA TYR A 359 -32.68 9.52 -22.67
C TYR A 359 -32.38 10.83 -21.95
N LEU A 360 -31.24 11.43 -22.29
CA LEU A 360 -30.83 12.75 -21.88
C LEU A 360 -30.79 13.67 -23.10
N ASN A 361 -31.44 14.84 -23.04
CA ASN A 361 -31.31 15.86 -24.06
C ASN A 361 -30.05 16.69 -23.78
N PRO A 362 -28.99 16.57 -24.60
CA PRO A 362 -27.72 17.22 -24.35
C PRO A 362 -27.83 18.75 -24.40
N ASN A 363 -28.73 19.32 -25.21
CA ASN A 363 -28.89 20.77 -25.32
C ASN A 363 -29.47 21.35 -24.02
N SER A 364 -30.55 20.77 -23.51
CA SER A 364 -31.17 21.20 -22.24
C SER A 364 -30.23 20.94 -21.06
N TYR A 365 -29.46 19.85 -21.09
CA TYR A 365 -28.43 19.57 -20.07
C TYR A 365 -27.33 20.63 -20.05
N ASN A 366 -26.79 21.01 -21.21
CA ASN A 366 -25.76 22.04 -21.33
C ASN A 366 -26.27 23.43 -20.88
N GLN A 367 -27.54 23.75 -21.15
CA GLN A 367 -28.17 24.97 -20.65
C GLN A 367 -28.24 24.97 -19.11
N ILE A 368 -28.68 23.88 -18.50
CA ILE A 368 -28.70 23.73 -17.03
C ILE A 368 -27.28 23.85 -16.45
N GLN A 369 -26.28 23.25 -17.09
CA GLN A 369 -24.90 23.32 -16.64
C GLN A 369 -24.37 24.77 -16.68
N THR A 370 -24.70 25.52 -17.73
CA THR A 370 -24.33 26.94 -17.88
C THR A 370 -24.99 27.79 -16.80
N ILE A 371 -26.31 27.65 -16.62
CA ILE A 371 -27.07 28.37 -15.58
C ILE A 371 -26.47 28.11 -14.19
N ASN A 372 -26.13 26.86 -13.87
CA ASN A 372 -25.51 26.50 -12.59
C ASN A 372 -24.12 27.13 -12.40
N GLN A 373 -23.30 27.20 -13.46
CA GLN A 373 -21.98 27.86 -13.38
C GLN A 373 -22.11 29.37 -13.19
N GLU A 374 -23.06 30.01 -13.86
CA GLU A 374 -23.33 31.44 -13.73
C GLU A 374 -23.87 31.81 -12.35
N LEU A 375 -24.81 31.02 -11.81
CA LEU A 375 -25.28 31.15 -10.43
C LEU A 375 -24.16 30.88 -9.41
N GLY A 376 -23.27 29.92 -9.70
CA GLY A 376 -22.09 29.63 -8.88
C GLY A 376 -21.07 30.76 -8.85
N ARG A 377 -20.96 31.52 -9.94
CA ARG A 377 -20.08 32.70 -10.09
C ARG A 377 -20.73 34.01 -9.63
N ASN A 378 -22.00 34.00 -9.25
CA ASN A 378 -22.71 35.21 -8.86
C ASN A 378 -22.18 35.75 -7.51
N PRO A 379 -21.58 36.96 -7.47
CA PRO A 379 -20.98 37.54 -6.27
C PRO A 379 -22.02 37.91 -5.19
N PHE A 380 -23.31 38.01 -5.55
CA PHE A 380 -24.40 38.29 -4.60
C PHE A 380 -24.92 37.06 -3.87
N ARG A 381 -24.47 35.85 -4.22
CA ARG A 381 -24.87 34.61 -3.52
C ARG A 381 -24.42 34.58 -2.05
N LYS A 382 -23.41 35.39 -1.69
CA LYS A 382 -22.93 35.60 -0.31
C LYS A 382 -23.31 36.97 0.28
N MET A 383 -23.96 37.85 -0.49
CA MET A 383 -24.35 39.19 -0.06
C MET A 383 -25.88 39.20 0.06
N GLY A 384 -26.37 38.96 1.27
CA GLY A 384 -27.79 38.71 1.55
C GLY A 384 -28.71 39.85 1.15
N ILE A 385 -29.41 39.67 0.01
CA ILE A 385 -30.74 40.26 -0.32
C ILE A 385 -31.54 39.23 -1.14
N VAL A 386 -31.55 37.96 -0.69
CA VAL A 386 -32.59 36.96 -1.02
C VAL A 386 -32.87 36.19 0.27
N SER A 387 -33.36 36.92 1.27
CA SER A 387 -33.83 36.38 2.55
C SER A 387 -35.29 36.77 2.74
N SER A 388 -36.20 36.11 2.03
CA SER A 388 -37.62 36.15 2.37
C SER A 388 -38.32 34.89 1.90
N GLN A 389 -38.17 33.82 2.67
CA GLN A 389 -39.26 33.01 3.23
C GLN A 389 -38.67 31.74 3.84
N THR A 390 -38.43 31.80 5.14
CA THR A 390 -38.29 30.63 6.00
C THR A 390 -39.64 29.91 6.13
N ASN A 391 -39.57 28.58 6.11
CA ASN A 391 -40.61 27.56 6.36
C ASN A 391 -41.48 27.09 5.18
N ASN A 392 -41.11 25.93 4.62
CA ASN A 392 -41.89 24.71 4.86
C ASN A 392 -41.11 23.43 4.50
N GLY A 393 -41.04 22.52 5.47
CA GLY A 393 -40.85 21.08 5.27
C GLY A 393 -39.43 20.63 4.98
N ALA A 394 -38.98 19.59 5.72
CA ALA A 394 -37.79 18.80 5.48
C ALA A 394 -37.27 18.88 4.03
N MET A 395 -36.16 19.61 3.83
CA MET A 395 -35.38 19.48 2.60
C MET A 395 -34.76 18.09 2.57
N ASN A 396 -35.49 17.12 2.01
CA ASN A 396 -34.91 15.92 1.43
C ASN A 396 -34.16 16.38 0.17
N GLY A 397 -32.93 16.85 0.40
CA GLY A 397 -32.13 17.54 -0.59
C GLY A 397 -31.45 16.57 -1.55
N ILE A 398 -31.27 17.02 -2.79
CA ILE A 398 -30.19 16.53 -3.65
C ILE A 398 -28.89 16.95 -2.97
N GLY A 399 -28.18 15.99 -2.39
CA GLY A 399 -26.84 16.19 -1.89
C GLY A 399 -25.86 16.14 -3.06
N ILE A 400 -25.21 17.25 -3.38
CA ILE A 400 -23.95 17.21 -4.13
C ILE A 400 -22.86 17.13 -3.07
N GLN A 401 -22.34 15.93 -2.82
CA GLN A 401 -21.13 15.81 -2.03
C GLN A 401 -19.95 15.90 -2.98
N VAL A 402 -19.14 16.92 -2.75
CA VAL A 402 -17.81 17.00 -3.34
C VAL A 402 -16.96 16.02 -2.55
N GLY A 403 -16.82 14.82 -3.10
CA GLY A 403 -15.93 13.81 -2.55
C GLY A 403 -14.54 14.04 -3.11
N TYR A 404 -13.55 14.13 -2.21
CA TYR A 404 -12.17 14.05 -2.62
C TYR A 404 -11.83 12.58 -2.88
N LYS A 405 -11.56 12.21 -4.14
CA LYS A 405 -10.99 10.91 -4.47
C LYS A 405 -9.60 11.15 -5.05
N GLN A 406 -8.60 10.52 -4.44
CA GLN A 406 -7.27 10.50 -5.00
C GLN A 406 -7.32 9.65 -6.27
N PHE A 407 -6.90 10.26 -7.37
CA PHE A 407 -6.71 9.56 -8.63
C PHE A 407 -5.22 9.33 -8.81
N PHE A 408 -4.87 8.29 -9.55
CA PHE A 408 -3.50 7.91 -9.82
C PHE A 408 -3.17 8.25 -11.28
N GLY A 409 -2.17 9.11 -11.52
CA GLY A 409 -1.87 9.56 -12.88
C GLY A 409 -1.01 10.82 -12.96
N GLN A 410 -0.12 10.92 -13.96
CA GLN A 410 0.70 12.13 -14.22
C GLN A 410 -0.15 13.41 -14.36
N LYS A 411 -1.42 13.29 -14.79
CA LYS A 411 -2.34 14.42 -15.02
C LYS A 411 -3.46 14.54 -13.98
N ARG A 412 -3.58 13.62 -13.03
CA ARG A 412 -4.70 13.58 -12.06
C ARG A 412 -4.21 13.01 -10.73
N LYS A 413 -3.58 13.86 -9.89
CA LYS A 413 -3.19 13.50 -8.51
C LYS A 413 -4.34 13.73 -7.50
N TRP A 414 -5.21 14.68 -7.84
CA TRP A 414 -6.35 15.13 -7.04
C TRP A 414 -7.49 15.31 -8.03
N GLY A 415 -8.64 14.68 -7.81
CA GLY A 415 -9.82 14.92 -8.62
C GLY A 415 -11.03 15.11 -7.72
N ALA A 416 -11.72 16.23 -7.89
CA ALA A 416 -13.04 16.41 -7.32
C ALA A 416 -13.99 15.47 -8.07
N ARG A 417 -14.60 14.53 -7.36
CA ARG A 417 -15.75 13.79 -7.87
C ARG A 417 -17.00 14.48 -7.35
N TYR A 418 -17.89 14.80 -8.29
CA TYR A 418 -19.24 15.21 -7.95
C TYR A 418 -20.06 13.94 -7.77
N TYR A 419 -20.32 13.58 -6.52
CA TYR A 419 -21.33 12.57 -6.21
C TYR A 419 -22.64 13.32 -6.03
N GLY A 420 -23.60 13.08 -6.92
CA GLY A 420 -25.00 13.37 -6.63
C GLY A 420 -25.56 12.18 -5.89
N PHE A 421 -25.97 12.34 -4.64
CA PHE A 421 -26.81 11.36 -3.96
C PHE A 421 -28.09 12.00 -3.47
N PHE A 422 -29.09 11.16 -3.34
CA PHE A 422 -30.34 11.47 -2.66
C PHE A 422 -30.24 10.86 -1.26
N ASP A 423 -30.13 11.72 -0.25
CA ASP A 423 -30.23 11.28 1.14
C ASP A 423 -31.71 11.13 1.49
N TYR A 424 -32.13 9.89 1.77
CA TYR A 424 -33.42 9.56 2.36
C TYR A 424 -33.17 9.15 3.81
N ASN A 425 -33.06 10.14 4.70
CA ASN A 425 -33.09 9.87 6.12
C ASN A 425 -34.52 9.39 6.47
N HIS A 426 -34.66 8.12 6.87
CA HIS A 426 -35.91 7.59 7.39
C HIS A 426 -36.16 8.20 8.78
N ALA A 427 -37.29 8.89 8.90
CA ALA A 427 -38.02 9.03 10.15
C ALA A 427 -39.46 8.57 9.90
#